data_AF-A0A3M1FT51-F1
#
_entry.id   AF-A0A3M1FT51-F1
#
_cell.length_a   1.000
_cell.length_b   1.000
_cell.length_c   1.000
_cell.angle_alpha   90.00
_cell.angle_beta   90.00
_cell.angle_gamma   90.00
#
_symmetry.space_group_name_H-M   'P 1'
#
loop_
_entity.id
_entity.type
_entity.pdbx_description
1 polymer ?
#
loop_
_entity_poly.entity_id
_entity_poly.type
_entity_poly.pdbx_seq_one_letter_code
_entity_poly.pdbx_strand_id
1 'polypeptide(L)'
;MVIDDPRDRGIGFLAWKEEGALMATAEKNVKDARSRAQNGADRPTEIIVEEFITVRELANRMQRSPIDLIKVLMQFGIMAPIDQTLDHDTAVIVGDELGVTVKWPEVEEEAEEEEAPVEDNRPKERAFVEEVIANEDPKKLVERPPVVAVLGHVGHGKTRRLGRIRKTNV
;
A
#
# COMPACT_ATOMS: atom_id res chain seq x y z
N MET A 1 72.02 -30.32 -21.41
CA MET A 1 71.41 -29.62 -20.26
C MET A 1 70.63 -28.45 -20.87
N VAL A 2 69.33 -28.59 -21.16
CA VAL A 2 68.19 -28.36 -20.23
C VAL A 2 68.12 -26.83 -20.06
N ILE A 3 67.11 -26.05 -20.51
CA ILE A 3 65.64 -26.20 -20.58
C ILE A 3 65.10 -25.21 -21.62
N ASP A 4 64.17 -25.65 -22.46
CA ASP A 4 63.30 -24.82 -23.30
C ASP A 4 62.16 -24.26 -22.41
N ASP A 5 62.04 -22.94 -22.28
CA ASP A 5 61.10 -22.25 -21.38
C ASP A 5 59.68 -22.33 -21.97
N PRO A 6 58.67 -22.88 -21.27
CA PRO A 6 57.36 -23.15 -21.83
C PRO A 6 56.42 -21.93 -21.85
N ARG A 7 56.93 -20.70 -21.88
CA ARG A 7 56.11 -19.48 -21.78
C ARG A 7 55.84 -18.74 -23.09
N ASP A 8 56.26 -19.26 -24.24
CA ASP A 8 56.10 -18.57 -25.53
C ASP A 8 55.11 -19.24 -26.50
N ARG A 9 53.95 -19.67 -25.98
CA ARG A 9 52.78 -19.97 -26.82
C ARG A 9 51.63 -19.04 -26.49
N GLY A 10 51.64 -17.87 -27.11
CA GLY A 10 50.51 -16.94 -27.16
C GLY A 10 49.33 -17.54 -27.93
N ILE A 11 48.54 -18.38 -27.26
CA ILE A 11 47.18 -18.75 -27.66
C ILE A 11 46.25 -17.86 -26.85
N GLY A 12 45.73 -16.80 -27.45
CA GLY A 12 44.97 -15.82 -26.68
C GLY A 12 44.20 -14.80 -27.51
N PHE A 13 43.50 -15.23 -28.57
CA PHE A 13 42.56 -14.35 -29.28
C PHE A 13 41.25 -15.02 -29.72
N LEU A 14 41.03 -16.30 -29.43
CA LEU A 14 39.81 -17.02 -29.83
C LEU A 14 38.87 -17.39 -28.67
N ALA A 15 39.28 -17.18 -27.41
CA ALA A 15 38.50 -17.60 -26.25
C ALA A 15 37.49 -16.57 -25.72
N TRP A 16 37.33 -15.39 -26.35
CA TRP A 16 36.39 -14.35 -25.87
C TRP A 16 35.07 -14.31 -26.65
N LYS A 17 34.96 -14.98 -27.80
CA LYS A 17 33.75 -14.90 -28.65
C LYS A 17 32.70 -15.98 -28.32
N GLU A 18 33.07 -17.03 -27.61
CA GLU A 18 32.18 -18.15 -27.26
C GLU A 18 31.50 -17.97 -25.89
N GLU A 19 32.14 -17.30 -24.93
CA GLU A 19 31.58 -17.07 -23.59
C GLU A 19 30.43 -16.05 -23.59
N GLY A 20 30.44 -15.07 -24.50
CA GLY A 20 29.34 -14.09 -24.65
C GLY A 20 28.04 -14.70 -25.19
N ALA A 21 28.13 -15.77 -25.99
CA ALA A 21 26.96 -16.47 -26.53
C ALA A 21 26.31 -17.41 -25.50
N LEU A 22 27.11 -17.97 -24.60
CA LEU A 22 26.65 -18.81 -23.49
C LEU A 22 25.92 -17.99 -22.40
N MET A 23 26.36 -16.75 -22.14
CA MET A 23 25.67 -15.85 -21.22
C MET A 23 24.35 -15.30 -21.78
N ALA A 24 24.31 -14.95 -23.07
CA ALA A 24 23.10 -14.45 -23.72
C ALA A 24 21.99 -15.52 -23.87
N THR A 25 22.36 -16.81 -23.91
CA THR A 25 21.42 -17.94 -23.94
C THR A 25 20.96 -18.34 -22.54
N ALA A 26 21.79 -18.13 -21.50
CA ALA A 26 21.41 -18.33 -20.11
C ALA A 26 20.43 -17.25 -19.62
N GLU A 27 20.62 -15.98 -19.98
CA GLU A 27 19.73 -14.89 -19.57
C GLU A 27 18.34 -14.97 -20.24
N LYS A 28 18.27 -15.46 -21.49
CA LYS A 28 17.00 -15.71 -22.18
C LYS A 28 16.24 -16.88 -21.57
N ASN A 29 16.92 -17.99 -21.22
CA ASN A 29 16.28 -19.13 -20.57
C ASN A 29 15.76 -18.84 -19.15
N VAL A 30 16.40 -17.95 -18.38
CA VAL A 30 15.90 -17.57 -17.05
C VAL A 30 14.65 -16.66 -17.14
N LYS A 31 14.54 -15.84 -18.20
CA LYS A 31 13.31 -15.04 -18.47
C LYS A 31 12.16 -15.93 -18.95
N ASP A 32 12.42 -16.88 -19.84
CA ASP A 32 11.39 -17.79 -20.37
C ASP A 32 10.94 -18.86 -19.36
N ALA A 33 11.81 -19.28 -18.44
CA ALA A 33 11.43 -20.20 -17.36
C ALA A 33 10.58 -19.52 -16.27
N ARG A 34 10.79 -18.22 -16.01
CA ARG A 34 9.95 -17.45 -15.08
C ARG A 34 8.58 -17.09 -15.66
N SER A 35 8.47 -16.89 -16.98
CA SER A 35 7.18 -16.63 -17.64
C SER A 35 6.31 -17.88 -17.76
N ARG A 36 6.92 -19.08 -17.81
CA ARG A 36 6.18 -20.35 -17.98
C ARG A 36 5.63 -20.94 -16.67
N ALA A 37 6.15 -20.55 -15.50
CA ALA A 37 5.65 -20.99 -14.20
C ALA A 37 4.47 -20.14 -13.67
N GLN A 38 4.05 -19.09 -14.39
CA GLN A 38 2.99 -18.17 -13.98
C GLN A 38 1.67 -18.36 -14.74
N ASN A 39 1.46 -19.48 -15.44
CA ASN A 39 0.19 -19.78 -16.09
C ASN A 39 -0.28 -21.17 -15.65
N GLY A 40 -1.13 -21.23 -14.62
CA GLY A 40 -1.72 -22.49 -14.17
C GLY A 40 -1.94 -22.57 -12.66
N ALA A 41 -2.65 -21.61 -12.10
CA ALA A 41 -3.40 -21.80 -10.86
C ALA A 41 -4.68 -21.00 -11.02
N ASP A 42 -5.78 -21.56 -10.56
CA ASP A 42 -7.13 -20.98 -10.59
C ASP A 42 -7.11 -19.59 -9.93
N ARG A 43 -6.89 -18.55 -10.74
CA ARG A 43 -6.78 -17.18 -10.25
C ARG A 43 -8.19 -16.65 -10.08
N PRO A 44 -8.51 -16.03 -8.94
CA PRO A 44 -9.80 -15.39 -8.78
C PRO A 44 -9.92 -14.29 -9.85
N THR A 45 -10.81 -14.50 -10.81
CA THR A 45 -11.14 -13.55 -11.88
C THR A 45 -11.81 -12.29 -11.32
N GLU A 46 -12.37 -12.39 -10.11
CA GLU A 46 -13.10 -11.34 -9.44
C GLU A 46 -12.65 -11.23 -7.98
N ILE A 47 -12.37 -10.00 -7.53
CA ILE A 47 -12.11 -9.71 -6.12
C ILE A 47 -13.01 -8.57 -5.65
N ILE A 48 -13.55 -8.72 -4.45
CA ILE A 48 -14.34 -7.69 -3.79
C ILE A 48 -13.39 -6.91 -2.88
N VAL A 49 -13.37 -5.59 -3.05
CA VAL A 49 -12.50 -4.67 -2.32
C VAL A 49 -13.37 -3.60 -1.64
N GLU A 50 -13.05 -3.30 -0.38
CA GLU A 50 -13.72 -2.25 0.39
C GLU A 50 -13.19 -0.86 -0.02
N GLU A 51 -13.56 0.21 0.69
CA GLU A 51 -13.16 1.59 0.34
C GLU A 51 -11.64 1.81 0.32
N PHE A 52 -10.89 1.10 1.18
CA PHE A 52 -9.43 1.17 1.25
C PHE A 52 -8.80 -0.22 1.37
N ILE A 53 -7.73 -0.46 0.61
CA ILE A 53 -6.97 -1.71 0.69
C ILE A 53 -5.47 -1.44 0.58
N THR A 54 -4.63 -2.18 1.32
CA THR A 54 -3.18 -2.04 1.15
C THR A 54 -2.69 -2.75 -0.12
N VAL A 55 -1.59 -2.28 -0.72
CA VAL A 55 -0.96 -2.93 -1.89
C VAL A 55 -0.67 -4.41 -1.61
N ARG A 56 -0.22 -4.72 -0.38
CA ARG A 56 0.00 -6.09 0.10
C ARG A 56 -1.27 -6.94 0.12
N GLU A 57 -2.36 -6.41 0.66
CA GLU A 57 -3.64 -7.14 0.74
C GLU A 57 -4.27 -7.31 -0.64
N LEU A 58 -4.19 -6.29 -1.49
CA LEU A 58 -4.67 -6.35 -2.87
C LEU A 58 -3.91 -7.43 -3.64
N ALA A 59 -2.58 -7.46 -3.54
CA ALA A 59 -1.76 -8.50 -4.16
C ALA A 59 -2.12 -9.91 -3.67
N ASN A 60 -2.35 -10.08 -2.36
CA ASN A 60 -2.76 -11.35 -1.78
C ASN A 60 -4.14 -11.80 -2.29
N ARG A 61 -5.11 -10.88 -2.37
CA ARG A 61 -6.46 -11.16 -2.91
C ARG A 61 -6.41 -11.54 -4.39
N MET A 62 -5.58 -10.86 -5.18
CA MET A 62 -5.36 -11.15 -6.60
C MET A 62 -4.48 -12.38 -6.85
N GLN A 63 -3.91 -12.99 -5.79
CA GLN A 63 -2.89 -14.05 -5.89
C GLN A 63 -1.72 -13.66 -6.81
N ARG A 64 -1.30 -12.39 -6.74
CA ARG A 64 -0.18 -11.81 -7.50
C ARG A 64 0.95 -11.40 -6.56
N SER A 65 2.15 -11.28 -7.11
CA SER A 65 3.25 -10.70 -6.33
C SER A 65 3.00 -9.20 -6.11
N PRO A 66 3.21 -8.66 -4.90
CA PRO A 66 3.14 -7.21 -4.65
C PRO A 66 4.05 -6.41 -5.59
N ILE A 67 5.15 -7.02 -6.03
CA ILE A 67 6.09 -6.42 -6.98
C ILE A 67 5.42 -6.15 -8.34
N ASP A 68 4.51 -7.03 -8.78
CA ASP A 68 3.84 -6.87 -10.07
C ASP A 68 2.78 -5.76 -10.01
N LEU A 69 2.08 -5.62 -8.87
CA LEU A 69 1.18 -4.48 -8.63
C LEU A 69 1.95 -3.15 -8.59
N ILE A 70 3.10 -3.11 -7.90
CA ILE A 70 3.93 -1.90 -7.82
C ILE A 70 4.42 -1.48 -9.22
N LYS A 71 4.79 -2.43 -10.10
CA LYS A 71 5.17 -2.10 -11.48
C LYS A 71 4.04 -1.43 -12.26
N VAL A 72 2.81 -1.93 -12.11
CA VAL A 72 1.62 -1.36 -12.76
C VAL A 72 1.35 0.04 -12.21
N LEU A 73 1.39 0.23 -10.88
CA LEU A 73 1.25 1.55 -10.27
C LEU A 73 2.30 2.55 -10.76
N MET A 74 3.55 2.10 -10.97
CA MET A 74 4.60 2.93 -11.54
C MET A 74 4.33 3.34 -12.99
N GLN A 75 3.66 2.51 -13.79
CA GLN A 75 3.24 2.87 -15.15
C GLN A 75 2.19 3.98 -15.15
N PHE A 76 1.30 4.00 -14.14
CA PHE A 76 0.33 5.06 -13.90
C PHE A 76 0.91 6.29 -13.18
N GLY A 77 2.23 6.32 -12.94
CA GLY A 77 2.92 7.44 -12.30
C GLY A 77 2.79 7.50 -10.77
N ILE A 78 2.26 6.46 -10.14
CA ILE A 78 2.06 6.36 -8.69
C ILE A 78 3.19 5.52 -8.08
N MET A 79 4.06 6.15 -7.29
CA MET A 79 5.04 5.42 -6.47
C MET A 79 4.43 5.09 -5.11
N ALA A 80 4.03 3.83 -4.94
CA ALA A 80 3.46 3.32 -3.70
C ALA A 80 4.33 2.21 -3.06
N PRO A 81 4.72 2.32 -1.78
CA PRO A 81 5.33 1.21 -1.04
C PRO A 81 4.31 0.09 -0.75
N ILE A 82 4.82 -1.09 -0.37
CA ILE A 82 4.02 -2.32 -0.15
C ILE A 82 2.90 -2.13 0.89
N ASP A 83 3.13 -1.30 1.90
CA ASP A 83 2.18 -1.06 2.99
C ASP A 83 1.31 0.19 2.77
N GLN A 84 1.38 0.82 1.58
CA GLN A 84 0.50 1.94 1.25
C GLN A 84 -0.94 1.46 1.05
N THR A 85 -1.88 2.21 1.63
CA THR A 85 -3.31 2.13 1.37
C THR A 85 -3.65 2.76 0.03
N LEU A 86 -4.38 2.03 -0.79
CA LEU A 86 -4.97 2.47 -2.05
C LEU A 86 -6.47 2.66 -1.87
N ASP A 87 -6.99 3.65 -2.57
CA ASP A 87 -8.42 3.84 -2.81
C ASP A 87 -8.95 2.80 -3.82
N HIS A 88 -10.26 2.59 -3.78
CA HIS A 88 -10.95 1.69 -4.69
C HIS A 88 -10.71 2.03 -6.18
N ASP A 89 -10.75 3.31 -6.56
CA ASP A 89 -10.59 3.71 -7.97
C ASP A 89 -9.20 3.31 -8.49
N THR A 90 -8.16 3.52 -7.69
CA THR A 90 -6.80 3.04 -8.01
C THR A 90 -6.74 1.50 -8.05
N ALA A 91 -7.42 0.81 -7.13
CA ALA A 91 -7.44 -0.65 -7.12
C ALA A 91 -8.11 -1.24 -8.37
N VAL A 92 -9.19 -0.64 -8.87
CA VAL A 92 -9.87 -1.03 -10.12
C VAL A 92 -8.93 -0.89 -11.32
N ILE A 93 -8.25 0.25 -11.45
CA ILE A 93 -7.32 0.51 -12.55
C ILE A 93 -6.18 -0.53 -12.57
N VAL A 94 -5.62 -0.85 -11.40
CA VAL A 94 -4.56 -1.87 -11.26
C VAL A 94 -5.11 -3.28 -11.52
N GLY A 95 -6.36 -3.53 -11.12
CA GLY A 95 -7.09 -4.76 -11.38
C GLY A 95 -7.25 -5.06 -12.86
N ASP A 96 -7.77 -4.10 -13.60
CA ASP A 96 -8.02 -4.20 -15.04
C ASP A 96 -6.74 -4.52 -15.82
N GLU A 97 -5.62 -3.85 -15.50
CA GLU A 97 -4.34 -4.09 -16.14
C GLU A 97 -3.78 -5.50 -15.86
N LEU A 98 -4.11 -6.07 -14.69
CA LEU A 98 -3.68 -7.41 -14.27
C LEU A 98 -4.68 -8.52 -14.64
N GLY A 99 -5.78 -8.16 -15.31
CA GLY A 99 -6.84 -9.06 -15.75
C GLY A 99 -7.70 -9.60 -14.61
N VAL A 100 -7.86 -8.84 -13.53
CA VAL A 100 -8.70 -9.19 -12.38
C VAL A 100 -9.76 -8.12 -12.21
N THR A 101 -11.03 -8.50 -12.29
CA THR A 101 -12.15 -7.57 -12.13
C THR A 101 -12.29 -7.23 -10.64
N VAL A 102 -11.97 -5.98 -10.28
CA VAL A 102 -12.21 -5.48 -8.92
C VAL A 102 -13.64 -4.96 -8.89
N LYS A 103 -14.51 -5.63 -8.14
CA LYS A 103 -15.88 -5.20 -7.95
C LYS A 103 -16.02 -4.52 -6.59
N TRP A 104 -16.78 -3.45 -6.56
CA TRP A 104 -17.36 -2.96 -5.33
C TRP A 104 -18.33 -4.02 -4.79
N PRO A 105 -18.52 -4.18 -3.47
CA PRO A 105 -19.68 -4.90 -2.97
C PRO A 105 -20.95 -4.18 -3.47
N GLU A 106 -21.49 -4.62 -4.60
CA GLU A 106 -22.88 -4.37 -4.94
C GLU A 106 -23.69 -5.05 -3.84
N VAL A 107 -24.22 -4.21 -2.95
CA VAL A 107 -25.28 -4.60 -2.03
C VAL A 107 -26.37 -5.18 -2.91
N GLU A 108 -26.68 -6.45 -2.70
CA GLU A 108 -27.79 -7.14 -3.34
C GLU A 108 -29.07 -6.41 -2.91
N GLU A 109 -29.52 -5.48 -3.77
CA GLU A 109 -30.81 -4.82 -3.69
C GLU A 109 -31.90 -5.87 -3.97
N GLU A 110 -32.28 -6.64 -2.95
CA GLU A 110 -33.66 -7.12 -2.87
C GLU A 110 -34.53 -5.95 -2.39
N ALA A 111 -35.50 -5.64 -3.23
CA ALA A 111 -36.33 -4.45 -3.20
C ALA A 111 -37.22 -4.35 -1.95
N GLU A 112 -37.55 -3.09 -1.65
CA GLU A 112 -38.68 -2.61 -0.84
C GLU A 112 -38.60 -2.95 0.66
N GLU A 113 -38.07 -2.02 1.45
CA GLU A 113 -38.91 -1.22 2.34
C GLU A 113 -38.09 -0.12 3.03
N GLU A 114 -38.62 1.10 2.87
CA GLU A 114 -38.39 2.28 3.71
C GLU A 114 -37.07 3.05 3.52
N GLU A 115 -37.26 4.31 3.13
CA GLU A 115 -36.35 5.43 3.31
C GLU A 115 -35.93 5.55 4.78
N ALA A 116 -34.99 4.72 5.24
CA ALA A 116 -34.25 4.98 6.45
C ALA A 116 -33.15 5.98 6.09
N PRO A 117 -33.10 7.16 6.73
CA PRO A 117 -32.03 8.12 6.47
C PRO A 117 -30.72 7.44 6.82
N VAL A 118 -29.77 7.54 5.89
CA VAL A 118 -28.38 7.12 6.03
C VAL A 118 -27.88 7.48 7.43
N GLU A 119 -27.86 6.51 8.34
CA GLU A 119 -27.20 6.65 9.63
C GLU A 119 -25.72 6.76 9.31
N ASP A 120 -25.30 8.01 9.25
CA ASP A 120 -23.94 8.51 9.27
C ASP A 120 -23.15 7.64 10.27
N ASN A 121 -22.40 6.64 9.76
CA ASN A 121 -21.51 5.74 10.52
C ASN A 121 -20.29 6.50 11.11
N ARG A 122 -20.53 7.73 11.57
CA ARG A 122 -19.61 8.45 12.43
C ARG A 122 -19.67 7.80 13.80
N PRO A 123 -18.53 7.63 14.46
CA PRO A 123 -18.42 6.79 15.64
C PRO A 123 -19.48 7.17 16.68
N LYS A 124 -20.23 6.16 17.14
CA LYS A 124 -21.26 6.21 18.19
C LYS A 124 -20.80 6.89 19.50
N GLU A 125 -19.53 7.24 19.60
CA GLU A 125 -18.92 8.05 20.65
C GLU A 125 -19.58 9.41 20.82
N ARG A 126 -20.00 10.08 19.73
CA ARG A 126 -20.70 11.38 19.83
C ARG A 126 -22.08 11.23 20.49
N ALA A 127 -22.84 10.22 20.08
CA ALA A 127 -24.16 9.91 20.63
C ALA A 127 -24.07 9.54 22.12
N PHE A 128 -23.09 8.73 22.52
CA PHE A 128 -22.87 8.38 23.92
C PHE A 128 -22.58 9.60 24.80
N VAL A 129 -21.75 10.54 24.33
CA VAL A 129 -21.45 11.78 25.07
C VAL A 129 -22.70 12.66 25.20
N GLU A 130 -23.51 12.78 24.15
CA GLU A 130 -24.75 13.56 24.18
C GLU A 130 -25.81 12.96 25.11
N GLU A 131 -25.99 11.63 25.13
CA GLU A 131 -26.88 10.94 26.05
C GLU A 131 -26.47 11.12 27.53
N VAL A 132 -25.17 11.08 27.81
CA VAL A 132 -24.65 11.31 29.18
C VAL A 132 -24.91 12.74 29.64
N ILE A 133 -24.73 13.73 28.76
CA ILE A 133 -24.99 15.14 29.06
C ILE A 133 -26.50 15.39 29.29
N ALA A 134 -27.37 14.77 28.48
CA ALA A 134 -28.81 14.95 28.58
C ALA A 134 -29.41 14.37 29.89
N ASN A 135 -28.77 13.34 30.46
CA ASN A 135 -29.19 12.70 31.71
C ASN A 135 -28.56 13.32 32.98
N GLU A 136 -27.72 14.36 32.86
CA GLU A 136 -27.15 15.07 34.01
C GLU A 136 -28.15 16.06 34.64
N ASP A 137 -28.23 16.06 35.98
CA ASP A 137 -29.04 17.01 36.73
C ASP A 137 -28.42 18.43 36.64
N PRO A 138 -29.12 19.44 36.12
CA PRO A 138 -28.58 20.79 35.94
C PRO A 138 -28.15 21.44 37.26
N LYS A 139 -28.67 20.98 38.41
CA LYS A 139 -28.27 21.49 39.74
C LYS A 139 -26.92 20.97 40.21
N LYS A 140 -26.36 19.93 39.57
CA LYS A 140 -25.06 19.33 39.90
C LYS A 140 -23.93 19.78 38.98
N LEU A 141 -24.24 20.58 37.95
CA LEU A 141 -23.24 21.12 37.03
C LEU A 141 -22.34 22.12 37.75
N VAL A 142 -21.03 21.98 37.55
CA VAL A 142 -20.00 22.87 38.11
C VAL A 142 -19.20 23.51 36.99
N GLU A 143 -18.82 24.77 37.17
CA GLU A 143 -17.97 25.47 36.23
C GLU A 143 -16.56 24.85 36.24
N ARG A 144 -16.08 24.46 35.06
CA ARG A 144 -14.74 23.86 34.89
C ARG A 144 -13.92 24.72 33.94
N PRO A 145 -12.60 24.85 34.17
CA PRO A 145 -11.73 25.58 33.27
C PRO A 145 -11.70 24.92 31.88
N PRO A 146 -11.55 25.71 30.79
CA PRO A 146 -11.53 25.18 29.43
C PRO A 146 -10.29 24.32 29.18
N VAL A 147 -10.47 23.22 28.46
CA VAL A 147 -9.38 22.37 27.96
C VAL A 147 -8.96 22.86 26.58
N VAL A 148 -7.68 23.16 26.40
CA VAL A 148 -7.15 23.73 25.14
C VAL A 148 -6.02 22.84 24.60
N ALA A 149 -6.14 22.42 23.34
CA ALA A 149 -5.08 21.74 22.61
C ALA A 149 -4.39 22.71 21.63
N VAL A 150 -3.06 22.68 21.56
CA VAL A 150 -2.26 23.52 20.65
C VAL A 150 -1.58 22.63 19.61
N LEU A 151 -2.09 22.64 18.37
CA LEU A 151 -1.59 21.84 17.24
C LEU A 151 -0.82 22.71 16.23
N GLY A 152 -0.01 22.08 15.37
CA GLY A 152 0.70 22.77 14.28
C GLY A 152 1.99 22.06 13.83
N HIS A 153 2.67 22.60 12.80
CA HIS A 153 3.89 22.02 12.22
C HIS A 153 5.12 22.10 13.16
N VAL A 154 6.14 21.29 12.88
CA VAL A 154 7.43 21.31 13.63
C VAL A 154 8.10 22.67 13.43
N GLY A 155 8.73 23.22 14.47
CA GLY A 155 9.40 24.54 14.40
C GLY A 155 8.51 25.76 14.66
N HIS A 156 7.20 25.62 14.79
CA HIS A 156 6.28 26.76 15.02
C HIS A 156 6.24 27.27 16.48
N GLY A 157 7.17 26.85 17.33
CA GLY A 157 7.32 27.40 18.69
C GLY A 157 6.14 27.15 19.65
N LYS A 158 5.31 26.12 19.40
CA LYS A 158 4.19 25.72 20.28
C LYS A 158 4.63 25.60 21.74
N THR A 159 5.72 24.87 21.98
CA THR A 159 6.34 24.68 23.30
C THR A 159 6.84 25.98 23.90
N ARG A 160 7.50 26.83 23.12
CA ARG A 160 8.03 28.13 23.57
C ARG A 160 6.92 29.09 24.03
N ARG A 161 5.78 29.11 23.32
CA ARG A 161 4.62 29.92 23.70
C ARG A 161 3.99 29.42 25.00
N LEU A 162 3.81 28.09 25.12
CA LEU A 162 3.29 27.48 26.36
C LEU A 162 4.24 27.66 27.54
N GLY A 163 5.56 27.59 27.33
CA GLY A 163 6.56 27.83 28.36
C GLY A 163 6.46 29.24 28.95
N ARG A 164 6.26 30.27 28.11
CA ARG A 164 6.06 31.64 28.58
C ARG A 164 4.79 31.80 29.43
N ILE A 165 3.68 31.17 29.03
CA ILE A 165 2.42 31.18 29.80
C ILE A 165 2.63 30.51 31.17
N ARG A 166 3.35 29.38 31.17
CA ARG A 166 3.64 28.61 32.39
C ARG A 166 4.75 29.20 33.25
N LYS A 167 5.45 30.25 32.80
CA LYS A 167 6.68 30.79 33.41
C LYS A 167 7.76 29.72 33.61
N THR A 168 7.76 28.69 32.76
CA THR A 168 8.73 27.59 32.78
C THR A 168 9.59 27.66 31.52
N ASN A 169 10.89 27.43 31.64
CA ASN A 169 11.77 27.38 30.49
C ASN A 169 12.02 25.91 30.11
N VAL A 170 11.46 25.49 28.97
CA VAL A 170 11.54 24.14 28.40
C VAL A 170 11.82 24.23 26.91
#